data_AF-A0A6N9FI66-F1
#
_entry.id   AF-A0A6N9FI66-F1
#
_cell.length_a   1.000
_cell.length_b   1.000
_cell.length_c   1.000
_cell.angle_alpha   90.00
_cell.angle_beta   90.00
_cell.angle_gamma   90.00
#
_symmetry.space_group_name_H-M   'P 1'
#
loop_
_entity.id
_entity.type
_entity.pdbx_description
1 polymer ?
#
loop_
_entity_poly.entity_id
_entity_poly.type
_entity_poly.pdbx_seq_one_letter_code
_entity_poly.pdbx_strand_id
1 'polypeptide(L)'
;MTKPDPYHIERRDFFAGIAGGAAFALGAGMLGAQKAHANWGLIAPGPVPGEDFDGRSLVNKPRAYEVMEQEGVDGIVALNPVNVFYLGNYFSYEVQKLRAIPSFAVMPRDPGKPSFLVVASTDLWFIANAEREYPEIIPYSAPVAWEKYRDPETWNQPPESRGGIRRPIREESLTDIERGWVEMERRYENRKAATPEWALIRALEEAGLEKGRVAVDDMSIAHILSSLGQDRITCVPGDNTFRKIRMIKSDVELVHMRAAARANQDACMAMLRQVEAGMTKADTDQLFLQEAAKRGAKAIWIAMGTIGGFADGEVVPGRPMMVDAVCQINYYHGDFGRTWCLGEPRKDVLDRVGIIRKGYEAALDVIRPGLKYSELRAHAGEAMNKANATLAKATFGASPHSVGLQHTDQPYRDGLPFMVADDLTFRENMTLTIDMPSLEMGWGGAHLEDLIVVTKDGFEPLATMDDPLVVL
;
A
#
# COMPACT_ATOMS: atom_id res chain seq x y z
N MET A 1 26.73 -38.30 -51.60
CA MET A 1 26.67 -38.70 -50.18
C MET A 1 27.12 -37.51 -49.34
N THR A 2 26.15 -36.80 -48.77
CA THR A 2 26.22 -36.06 -47.50
C THR A 2 24.75 -35.86 -47.11
N LYS A 3 24.31 -36.48 -46.01
CA LYS A 3 22.93 -36.36 -45.51
C LYS A 3 22.72 -34.93 -44.95
N PRO A 4 21.55 -34.30 -45.11
CA PRO A 4 21.24 -33.05 -44.43
C PRO A 4 21.07 -33.27 -42.93
N ASP A 5 21.56 -32.31 -42.14
CA ASP A 5 21.43 -32.22 -40.69
C ASP A 5 19.95 -32.02 -40.28
N PRO A 6 19.36 -32.91 -39.45
CA PRO A 6 17.96 -32.83 -39.05
C PRO A 6 17.64 -31.72 -38.02
N TYR A 7 18.59 -30.86 -37.64
CA TYR A 7 18.38 -29.83 -36.61
C TYR A 7 18.55 -28.37 -37.08
N HIS A 8 18.61 -28.11 -38.39
CA HIS A 8 18.69 -26.73 -38.89
C HIS A 8 17.29 -26.17 -39.21
N ILE A 9 16.72 -25.37 -38.31
CA ILE A 9 15.49 -24.61 -38.57
C ILE A 9 15.87 -23.19 -39.00
N GLU A 10 15.41 -22.74 -40.17
CA GLU A 10 15.54 -21.35 -40.59
C GLU A 10 14.63 -20.43 -39.75
N ARG A 11 15.18 -19.29 -39.29
CA ARG A 11 14.47 -18.29 -38.46
C ARG A 11 13.17 -17.73 -39.08
N ARG A 12 12.93 -17.91 -40.39
CA ARG A 12 11.70 -17.49 -41.06
C ARG A 12 10.52 -18.45 -40.87
N ASP A 13 10.77 -19.74 -40.64
CA ASP A 13 9.70 -20.75 -40.54
C ASP A 13 9.16 -20.91 -39.11
N PHE A 14 9.85 -20.37 -38.10
CA PHE A 14 9.35 -20.34 -36.72
C PHE A 14 8.17 -19.37 -36.52
N PHE A 15 8.05 -18.33 -37.34
CA PHE A 15 6.99 -17.31 -37.21
C PHE A 15 5.78 -17.52 -38.13
N ALA A 16 5.82 -18.51 -39.03
CA ALA A 16 4.69 -18.79 -39.93
C ALA A 16 3.61 -19.71 -39.30
N GLY A 17 3.88 -20.33 -38.14
CA GLY A 17 3.01 -21.32 -37.51
C GLY A 17 2.01 -20.81 -36.46
N ILE A 18 1.99 -19.51 -36.13
CA ILE A 18 1.09 -18.94 -35.10
C ILE A 18 0.13 -17.90 -35.69
N ALA A 19 -0.20 -18.02 -36.97
CA ALA A 19 -1.11 -17.11 -37.67
C ALA A 19 -2.17 -17.88 -38.47
N GLY A 20 -2.90 -18.79 -37.81
CA GLY A 20 -3.97 -19.50 -38.49
C GLY A 20 -4.78 -20.41 -37.59
N GLY A 21 -5.87 -19.88 -37.03
CA GLY A 21 -6.99 -20.73 -36.59
C GLY A 21 -7.52 -20.43 -35.19
N ALA A 22 -8.38 -19.41 -35.08
CA ALA A 22 -9.65 -19.43 -34.34
C ALA A 22 -10.14 -17.98 -34.14
N ALA A 23 -10.57 -17.35 -35.24
CA ALA A 23 -11.46 -16.21 -35.15
C ALA A 23 -12.85 -16.72 -34.73
N PHE A 24 -13.09 -16.84 -33.43
CA PHE A 24 -14.43 -16.95 -32.87
C PHE A 24 -14.79 -15.63 -32.19
N ALA A 25 -15.93 -15.10 -32.62
CA ALA A 25 -16.57 -13.85 -32.22
C ALA A 25 -16.37 -13.46 -30.74
N LEU A 26 -15.41 -12.58 -30.47
CA LEU A 26 -15.46 -11.70 -29.31
C LEU A 26 -16.16 -10.42 -29.74
N GLY A 27 -17.42 -10.29 -29.32
CA GLY A 27 -18.23 -9.11 -29.56
C GLY A 27 -17.51 -7.85 -29.07
N ALA A 28 -17.71 -6.76 -29.80
CA ALA A 28 -17.14 -5.43 -29.57
C ALA A 28 -17.46 -4.81 -28.19
N GLY A 29 -18.12 -5.52 -27.28
CA GLY A 29 -18.36 -5.11 -25.90
C GLY A 29 -17.16 -5.30 -24.94
N MET A 30 -16.12 -6.05 -25.33
CA MET A 30 -14.90 -6.21 -24.50
C MET A 30 -13.80 -5.17 -24.79
N LEU A 31 -13.95 -4.34 -25.82
CA LEU A 31 -12.95 -3.35 -26.24
C LEU A 31 -13.15 -1.97 -25.60
N GLY A 32 -14.09 -1.86 -24.65
CA GLY A 32 -14.28 -0.69 -23.79
C GLY A 32 -13.31 -0.64 -22.61
N ALA A 33 -12.26 -1.47 -22.58
CA ALA A 33 -11.16 -1.23 -21.66
C ALA A 33 -10.52 0.10 -22.05
N GLN A 34 -10.74 1.15 -21.23
CA GLN A 34 -9.75 2.21 -21.10
C GLN A 34 -8.37 1.53 -21.08
N LYS A 35 -7.35 2.13 -21.70
CA LYS A 35 -5.96 1.65 -21.61
C LYS A 35 -5.55 1.64 -20.13
N ALA A 36 -5.98 0.63 -19.39
CA ALA A 36 -5.54 0.33 -18.06
C ALA A 36 -4.15 -0.22 -18.26
N HIS A 37 -3.19 0.70 -18.27
CA HIS A 37 -1.81 0.31 -18.00
C HIS A 37 -1.89 -0.35 -16.65
N ALA A 38 -1.66 -1.66 -16.60
CA ALA A 38 -1.61 -2.36 -15.34
C ALA A 38 -0.49 -1.67 -14.55
N ASN A 39 -0.90 -0.84 -13.59
CA ASN A 39 -0.02 -0.01 -12.80
C ASN A 39 0.56 -0.91 -11.71
N TRP A 40 1.27 -1.94 -12.18
CA TRP A 40 2.03 -2.84 -11.35
C TRP A 40 3.19 -2.11 -10.70
N GLY A 41 3.46 -0.85 -11.08
CA GLY A 41 4.64 -0.05 -10.75
C GLY A 41 5.31 -0.45 -9.46
N LEU A 42 6.11 -1.52 -9.51
CA LEU A 42 6.67 -2.20 -8.34
C LEU A 42 7.80 -1.35 -7.71
N ILE A 43 8.03 -0.14 -8.26
CA ILE A 43 9.21 0.70 -8.07
C ILE A 43 8.82 2.18 -8.04
N ALA A 44 7.98 2.62 -8.97
CA ALA A 44 7.39 3.96 -8.98
C ALA A 44 5.89 3.85 -9.21
N PRO A 45 5.06 4.55 -8.42
CA PRO A 45 3.64 4.51 -8.65
C PRO A 45 3.29 5.20 -9.98
N GLY A 46 2.48 4.55 -10.81
CA GLY A 46 2.09 5.09 -12.12
C GLY A 46 0.89 6.05 -12.05
N PRO A 47 0.26 6.34 -13.21
CA PRO A 47 -0.95 7.15 -13.28
C PRO A 47 -2.03 6.60 -12.35
N VAL A 48 -2.77 7.51 -11.71
CA VAL A 48 -3.91 7.14 -10.86
C VAL A 48 -5.14 7.01 -11.77
N PRO A 49 -5.74 5.82 -11.94
CA PRO A 49 -6.89 5.66 -12.82
C PRO A 49 -8.06 6.55 -12.38
N GLY A 50 -8.56 7.37 -13.30
CA GLY A 50 -9.74 8.22 -13.07
C GLY A 50 -9.48 9.51 -12.28
N GLU A 51 -8.24 9.82 -11.93
CA GLU A 51 -7.86 11.02 -11.17
C GLU A 51 -6.60 11.66 -11.76
N ASP A 52 -6.48 12.98 -11.67
CA ASP A 52 -5.28 13.72 -12.06
C ASP A 52 -4.29 13.75 -10.89
N PHE A 53 -3.43 12.73 -10.79
CA PHE A 53 -2.28 12.79 -9.88
C PHE A 53 -1.11 13.52 -10.55
N ASP A 54 -0.70 14.64 -9.95
CA ASP A 54 0.26 15.60 -10.50
C ASP A 54 1.73 15.35 -10.10
N GLY A 55 2.03 14.18 -9.53
CA GLY A 55 3.40 13.82 -9.16
C GLY A 55 3.86 14.35 -7.81
N ARG A 56 3.08 15.21 -7.14
CA ARG A 56 3.49 15.87 -5.89
C ARG A 56 3.82 14.90 -4.75
N SER A 57 4.61 15.40 -3.80
CA SER A 57 4.99 14.68 -2.58
C SER A 57 3.77 14.18 -1.78
N LEU A 58 3.85 12.94 -1.28
CA LEU A 58 2.78 12.30 -0.51
C LEU A 58 2.73 12.76 0.95
N VAL A 59 3.88 13.12 1.53
CA VAL A 59 3.97 13.43 2.95
C VAL A 59 3.11 14.65 3.31
N ASN A 60 2.22 14.47 4.28
CA ASN A 60 1.47 15.56 4.90
C ASN A 60 2.43 16.38 5.79
N LYS A 61 3.22 17.27 5.17
CA LYS A 61 4.26 18.04 5.87
C LYS A 61 3.74 18.83 7.08
N PRO A 62 2.63 19.58 6.99
CA PRO A 62 2.07 20.29 8.15
C PRO A 62 1.80 19.34 9.33
N ARG A 63 1.21 18.17 9.06
CA ARG A 63 0.97 17.16 10.08
C ARG A 63 2.26 16.54 10.62
N ALA A 64 3.24 16.29 9.76
CA ALA A 64 4.55 15.78 10.18
C ALA A 64 5.25 16.75 11.15
N TYR A 65 5.24 18.05 10.85
CA TYR A 65 5.79 19.07 11.75
C TYR A 65 5.03 19.13 13.08
N GLU A 66 3.70 19.10 13.05
CA GLU A 66 2.87 19.09 14.26
C GLU A 66 3.19 17.89 15.16
N VAL A 67 3.27 16.69 14.59
CA VAL A 67 3.56 15.45 15.34
C VAL A 67 4.97 15.47 15.91
N MET A 68 5.98 15.86 15.11
CA MET A 68 7.37 15.94 15.59
C MET A 68 7.53 16.96 16.72
N GLU A 69 6.84 18.11 16.64
CA GLU A 69 6.79 19.10 17.73
C GLU A 69 6.19 18.52 19.00
N GLN A 70 5.02 17.86 18.89
CA GLN A 70 4.31 17.24 20.02
C GLN A 70 5.15 16.16 20.71
N GLU A 71 5.94 15.39 19.95
CA GLU A 71 6.78 14.31 20.48
C GLU A 71 8.19 14.76 20.87
N GLY A 72 8.54 16.03 20.62
CA GLY A 72 9.84 16.61 20.94
C GLY A 72 11.00 15.95 20.19
N VAL A 73 10.80 15.62 18.90
CA VAL A 73 11.83 15.07 18.03
C VAL A 73 12.26 16.09 16.96
N ASP A 74 13.54 16.09 16.63
CA ASP A 74 14.17 17.02 15.69
C ASP A 74 14.03 16.56 14.23
N GLY A 75 13.73 15.28 14.01
CA GLY A 75 13.46 14.70 12.71
C GLY A 75 12.96 13.27 12.80
N ILE A 76 12.57 12.73 11.65
CA ILE A 76 12.18 11.34 11.48
C ILE A 76 13.03 10.66 10.40
N VAL A 77 13.35 9.39 10.62
CA VAL A 77 14.09 8.54 9.68
C VAL A 77 13.32 7.25 9.45
N ALA A 78 13.11 6.94 8.17
CA ALA A 78 12.44 5.72 7.74
C ALA A 78 13.44 4.72 7.16
N LEU A 79 13.33 3.46 7.58
CA LEU A 79 13.86 2.27 6.92
C LEU A 79 12.73 1.36 6.41
N ASN A 80 11.56 1.37 7.06
CA ASN A 80 10.41 0.60 6.61
C ASN A 80 10.01 1.06 5.20
N PRO A 81 9.91 0.16 4.20
CA PRO A 81 9.60 0.55 2.82
C PRO A 81 8.33 1.40 2.67
N VAL A 82 7.33 1.20 3.51
CA VAL A 82 6.09 1.99 3.50
C VAL A 82 6.35 3.44 3.92
N ASN A 83 7.15 3.65 4.97
CA ASN A 83 7.46 4.99 5.46
C ASN A 83 8.51 5.69 4.56
N VAL A 84 9.45 4.93 3.98
CA VAL A 84 10.36 5.44 2.95
C VAL A 84 9.56 5.91 1.74
N PHE A 85 8.57 5.13 1.30
CA PHE A 85 7.66 5.52 0.23
C PHE A 85 6.87 6.79 0.58
N TYR A 86 6.34 6.87 1.80
CA TYR A 86 5.58 8.03 2.25
C TYR A 86 6.38 9.34 2.23
N LEU A 87 7.62 9.31 2.75
CA LEU A 87 8.49 10.49 2.78
C LEU A 87 9.18 10.77 1.44
N GLY A 88 9.54 9.71 0.72
CA GLY A 88 10.40 9.75 -0.45
C GLY A 88 9.65 9.73 -1.79
N ASN A 89 8.34 9.45 -1.79
CA ASN A 89 7.52 9.26 -3.00
C ASN A 89 8.07 8.18 -3.96
N TYR A 90 8.87 7.25 -3.42
CA TYR A 90 9.58 6.20 -4.19
C TYR A 90 9.66 4.90 -3.40
N PHE A 91 9.37 3.77 -4.07
CA PHE A 91 9.49 2.46 -3.47
C PHE A 91 10.71 1.75 -4.07
N SER A 92 11.77 1.59 -3.28
CA SER A 92 13.07 1.11 -3.80
C SER A 92 12.97 -0.21 -4.55
N TYR A 93 13.60 -0.28 -5.72
CA TYR A 93 13.70 -1.50 -6.51
C TYR A 93 14.42 -2.62 -5.73
N GLU A 94 15.32 -2.24 -4.82
CA GLU A 94 16.07 -3.18 -4.00
C GLU A 94 15.18 -3.92 -2.97
N VAL A 95 13.99 -3.38 -2.63
CA VAL A 95 13.03 -4.07 -1.76
C VAL A 95 12.57 -5.39 -2.40
N GLN A 96 12.42 -5.42 -3.72
CA GLN A 96 12.02 -6.65 -4.44
C GLN A 96 13.07 -7.76 -4.37
N LYS A 97 14.32 -7.39 -4.10
CA LYS A 97 15.44 -8.33 -3.94
C LYS A 97 15.61 -8.77 -2.50
N LEU A 98 14.70 -8.35 -1.60
CA LEU A 98 14.73 -8.62 -0.17
C LEU A 98 16.07 -8.22 0.46
N ARG A 99 16.66 -7.10 0.00
CA ARG A 99 17.86 -6.55 0.63
C ARG A 99 17.53 -6.10 2.05
N ALA A 100 18.44 -6.39 2.98
CA ALA A 100 18.27 -6.02 4.38
C ALA A 100 18.13 -4.50 4.58
N ILE A 101 18.88 -3.71 3.80
CA ILE A 101 18.83 -2.25 3.82
C ILE A 101 18.64 -1.76 2.37
N PRO A 102 17.38 -1.60 1.92
CA PRO A 102 17.07 -1.27 0.53
C PRO A 102 17.04 0.25 0.25
N SER A 103 16.79 1.08 1.26
CA SER A 103 16.66 2.54 1.16
C SER A 103 16.40 3.16 2.53
N PHE A 104 16.63 4.47 2.65
CA PHE A 104 16.15 5.27 3.78
C PHE A 104 15.44 6.54 3.30
N ALA A 105 14.65 7.17 4.16
CA ALA A 105 14.21 8.55 3.97
C ALA A 105 14.41 9.35 5.26
N VAL A 106 14.80 10.61 5.14
CA VAL A 106 15.08 11.51 6.26
C VAL A 106 14.25 12.77 6.10
N MET A 107 13.53 13.18 7.14
CA MET A 107 12.81 14.45 7.16
C MET A 107 13.10 15.20 8.47
N PRO A 108 13.72 16.39 8.41
CA PRO A 108 13.90 17.24 9.58
C PRO A 108 12.58 17.93 9.97
N ARG A 109 12.44 18.29 11.25
CA ARG A 109 11.35 19.13 11.76
C ARG A 109 11.49 20.59 11.31
N ASP A 110 12.72 21.08 11.13
CA ASP A 110 12.99 22.42 10.61
C ASP A 110 12.55 22.53 9.14
N PRO A 111 11.51 23.32 8.80
CA PRO A 111 11.04 23.46 7.43
C PRO A 111 12.04 24.17 6.49
N GLY A 112 13.07 24.83 7.04
CA GLY A 112 14.17 25.42 6.28
C GLY A 112 15.23 24.41 5.84
N LYS A 113 15.16 23.16 6.29
CA LYS A 113 16.10 22.08 5.97
C LYS A 113 15.51 21.10 4.95
N PRO A 114 16.32 20.56 4.03
CA PRO A 114 15.85 19.60 3.04
C PRO A 114 15.58 18.22 3.66
N SER A 115 14.57 17.53 3.12
CA SER A 115 14.40 16.08 3.31
C SER A 115 15.25 15.33 2.30
N PHE A 116 15.56 14.07 2.59
CA PHE A 116 16.38 13.22 1.74
C PHE A 116 15.77 11.84 1.47
N LEU A 117 16.05 11.31 0.30
CA LEU A 117 15.83 9.91 -0.10
C LEU A 117 17.19 9.25 -0.35
N VAL A 118 17.46 8.16 0.37
CA VAL A 118 18.65 7.33 0.21
C VAL A 118 18.25 6.07 -0.55
N VAL A 119 18.83 5.87 -1.73
CA VAL A 119 18.50 4.76 -2.64
C VAL A 119 19.75 4.19 -3.32
N ALA A 120 19.66 3.00 -3.90
CA ALA A 120 20.79 2.48 -4.66
C ALA A 120 20.98 3.30 -5.93
N SER A 121 22.21 3.38 -6.42
CA SER A 121 22.51 4.06 -7.69
C SER A 121 21.75 3.49 -8.90
N THR A 122 21.29 2.24 -8.81
CA THR A 122 20.40 1.60 -9.81
C THR A 122 18.98 2.14 -9.78
N ASP A 123 18.51 2.68 -8.65
CA ASP A 123 17.19 3.31 -8.53
C ASP A 123 17.07 4.61 -9.32
N LEU A 124 18.20 5.30 -9.54
CA LEU A 124 18.24 6.58 -10.26
C LEU A 124 17.64 6.49 -11.68
N TRP A 125 17.68 5.32 -12.31
CA TRP A 125 17.10 5.10 -13.64
C TRP A 125 15.58 5.05 -13.65
N PHE A 126 14.99 4.51 -12.58
CA PHE A 126 13.55 4.50 -12.40
C PHE A 126 13.06 5.90 -12.02
N ILE A 127 13.82 6.61 -11.19
CA ILE A 127 13.55 7.99 -10.79
C ILE A 127 13.63 8.95 -11.98
N ALA A 128 14.64 8.80 -12.85
CA ALA A 128 14.92 9.72 -13.96
C ALA A 128 13.74 9.92 -14.93
N ASN A 129 12.87 8.92 -15.06
CA ASN A 129 11.76 8.92 -16.02
C ASN A 129 10.40 8.94 -15.34
N ALA A 130 10.37 9.15 -14.04
CA ALA A 130 9.13 9.29 -13.30
C ALA A 130 8.72 10.76 -13.28
N GLU A 131 7.47 11.03 -13.65
CA GLU A 131 6.86 12.37 -13.54
C GLU A 131 6.42 12.62 -12.09
N ARG A 132 7.39 12.75 -11.18
CA ARG A 132 7.16 12.89 -9.73
C ARG A 132 8.13 13.83 -9.05
N GLU A 133 7.68 14.41 -7.95
CA GLU A 133 8.52 15.12 -7.00
C GLU A 133 9.23 14.14 -6.06
N TYR A 134 10.54 14.29 -5.94
CA TYR A 134 11.38 13.55 -5.01
C TYR A 134 12.09 14.55 -4.07
N PRO A 135 12.35 14.18 -2.80
CA PRO A 135 13.28 14.93 -1.96
C PRO A 135 14.71 14.84 -2.52
N GLU A 136 15.66 15.53 -1.91
CA GLU A 136 17.07 15.45 -2.32
C GLU A 136 17.58 14.01 -2.23
N ILE A 137 18.32 13.55 -3.23
CA ILE A 137 18.72 12.13 -3.32
C ILE A 137 20.18 11.96 -2.92
N ILE A 138 20.43 10.98 -2.05
CA ILE A 138 21.79 10.49 -1.76
C ILE A 138 21.89 9.04 -2.22
N PRO A 139 22.44 8.79 -3.42
CA PRO A 139 22.57 7.43 -3.90
C PRO A 139 23.72 6.71 -3.22
N TYR A 140 23.61 5.40 -3.06
CA TYR A 140 24.72 4.54 -2.66
C TYR A 140 25.10 3.53 -3.75
N SER A 141 26.36 3.12 -3.77
CA SER A 141 26.90 2.11 -4.69
C SER A 141 27.44 0.89 -3.93
N ALA A 142 28.74 0.69 -4.00
CA ALA A 142 29.48 -0.34 -3.28
C ALA A 142 30.85 0.23 -2.90
N PRO A 143 31.48 -0.22 -1.80
CA PRO A 143 32.82 0.21 -1.45
C PRO A 143 33.88 -0.28 -2.47
N VAL A 144 34.93 0.52 -2.68
CA VAL A 144 36.08 0.14 -3.54
C VAL A 144 36.88 -0.99 -2.90
N ALA A 145 37.19 -0.88 -1.60
CA ALA A 145 37.97 -1.84 -0.82
C ALA A 145 37.12 -2.48 0.28
N TRP A 146 36.10 -3.25 -0.13
CA TRP A 146 35.10 -3.84 0.78
C TRP A 146 35.72 -4.77 1.84
N GLU A 147 36.87 -5.37 1.57
CA GLU A 147 37.58 -6.28 2.49
C GLU A 147 38.02 -5.57 3.77
N LYS A 148 38.36 -4.27 3.68
CA LYS A 148 38.73 -3.46 4.85
C LYS A 148 37.58 -3.34 5.85
N TYR A 149 36.34 -3.41 5.36
CA TYR A 149 35.14 -3.33 6.17
C TYR A 149 34.88 -4.58 7.04
N ARG A 150 35.73 -5.60 6.95
CA ARG A 150 35.73 -6.71 7.92
C ARG A 150 36.32 -6.34 9.28
N ASP A 151 37.06 -5.23 9.34
CA ASP A 151 37.68 -4.72 10.55
C ASP A 151 36.80 -3.61 11.17
N PRO A 152 36.16 -3.88 12.33
CA PRO A 152 35.30 -2.90 13.01
C PRO A 152 36.02 -1.61 13.40
N GLU A 153 37.35 -1.62 13.54
CA GLU A 153 38.11 -0.41 13.88
C GLU A 153 38.07 0.64 12.75
N THR A 154 37.73 0.24 11.53
CA THR A 154 37.65 1.12 10.36
C THR A 154 36.25 1.68 10.09
N TRP A 155 35.24 1.18 10.79
CA TRP A 155 33.83 1.47 10.48
C TRP A 155 33.42 2.92 10.76
N ASN A 156 34.17 3.65 11.59
CA ASN A 156 33.92 5.06 11.88
C ASN A 156 34.46 6.02 10.79
N GLN A 157 35.05 5.49 9.72
CA GLN A 157 35.55 6.26 8.59
C GLN A 157 34.74 5.94 7.32
N PRO A 158 34.31 6.97 6.55
CA PRO A 158 33.56 6.74 5.33
C PRO A 158 34.41 6.02 4.29
N PRO A 159 33.98 4.85 3.78
CA PRO A 159 34.70 4.17 2.74
C PRO A 159 34.54 4.88 1.40
N GLU A 160 35.54 4.72 0.53
CA GLU A 160 35.46 5.22 -0.84
C GLU A 160 34.40 4.45 -1.63
N SER A 161 33.49 5.18 -2.26
CA SER A 161 32.45 4.61 -3.12
C SER A 161 33.02 4.25 -4.49
N ARG A 162 32.59 3.13 -5.06
CA ARG A 162 32.76 2.91 -6.50
C ARG A 162 32.01 4.02 -7.23
N GLY A 163 32.74 4.79 -8.05
CA GLY A 163 32.19 5.88 -8.86
C GLY A 163 31.16 5.42 -9.90
N GLY A 164 30.59 6.39 -10.61
CA GLY A 164 29.74 6.18 -11.79
C GLY A 164 30.43 5.42 -12.91
N ILE A 165 29.65 4.93 -13.87
CA ILE A 165 30.08 3.82 -14.71
C ILE A 165 30.95 4.30 -15.87
N ARG A 166 32.06 3.57 -16.10
CA ARG A 166 32.85 3.51 -17.35
C ARG A 166 32.08 2.88 -18.54
N ARG A 167 30.79 3.19 -18.73
CA ARG A 167 29.95 2.60 -19.80
C ARG A 167 30.11 3.49 -21.04
N PRO A 168 30.35 2.91 -22.23
CA PRO A 168 30.38 3.69 -23.45
C PRO A 168 28.99 4.25 -23.75
N ILE A 169 28.88 5.58 -23.86
CA ILE A 169 27.65 6.29 -24.25
C ILE A 169 27.80 6.71 -25.72
N ARG A 170 26.79 6.39 -26.54
CA ARG A 170 26.68 6.89 -27.92
C ARG A 170 25.64 8.01 -27.95
N GLU A 171 26.09 9.22 -27.71
CA GLU A 171 25.25 10.43 -27.53
C GLU A 171 24.26 10.63 -28.68
N GLU A 172 24.69 10.37 -29.91
CA GLU A 172 23.91 10.54 -31.13
C GLU A 172 22.72 9.58 -31.26
N SER A 173 22.67 8.52 -30.45
CA SER A 173 21.67 7.45 -30.53
C SER A 173 20.77 7.33 -29.30
N LEU A 174 20.92 8.22 -28.31
CA LEU A 174 20.10 8.16 -27.10
C LEU A 174 18.62 8.45 -27.41
N THR A 175 17.74 7.61 -26.90
CA THR A 175 16.30 7.90 -26.78
C THR A 175 16.04 8.92 -25.67
N ASP A 176 14.81 9.46 -25.57
CA ASP A 176 14.43 10.37 -24.48
C ASP A 176 14.62 9.74 -23.09
N ILE A 177 14.24 8.47 -22.95
CA ILE A 177 14.37 7.71 -21.70
C ILE A 177 15.84 7.54 -21.31
N GLU A 178 16.69 7.18 -22.27
CA GLU A 178 18.12 7.01 -22.02
C GLU A 178 18.82 8.33 -21.72
N ARG A 179 18.37 9.44 -22.34
CA ARG A 179 18.85 10.79 -21.97
C ARG A 179 18.58 11.08 -20.49
N GLY A 180 17.38 10.78 -19.98
CA GLY A 180 17.06 10.92 -18.56
C GLY A 180 17.99 10.10 -17.66
N TRP A 181 18.27 8.84 -18.02
CA TRP A 181 19.21 7.99 -17.28
C TRP A 181 20.62 8.59 -17.21
N VAL A 182 21.14 9.05 -18.36
CA VAL A 182 22.47 9.66 -18.46
C VAL A 182 22.53 10.95 -17.63
N GLU A 183 21.49 11.78 -17.68
CA GLU A 183 21.41 13.01 -16.88
C GLU A 183 21.44 12.72 -15.38
N MET A 184 20.64 11.76 -14.90
CA MET A 184 20.67 11.40 -13.47
C MET A 184 21.99 10.79 -13.04
N GLU A 185 22.61 9.93 -13.86
CA GLU A 185 23.94 9.40 -13.53
C GLU A 185 24.98 10.50 -13.40
N ARG A 186 25.00 11.47 -14.34
CA ARG A 186 25.90 12.63 -14.31
C ARG A 186 25.64 13.52 -13.10
N ARG A 187 24.37 13.82 -12.80
CA ARG A 187 23.96 14.67 -11.68
C ARG A 187 24.48 14.16 -10.34
N TYR A 188 24.49 12.85 -10.14
CA TYR A 188 24.85 12.24 -8.86
C TYR A 188 26.22 11.53 -8.85
N GLU A 189 27.02 11.63 -9.91
CA GLU A 189 28.30 10.90 -10.03
C GLU A 189 29.21 11.09 -8.81
N ASN A 190 29.35 12.33 -8.36
CA ASN A 190 30.21 12.71 -7.22
C ASN A 190 29.46 12.75 -5.88
N ARG A 191 28.18 12.35 -5.85
CA ARG A 191 27.34 12.34 -4.64
C ARG A 191 27.09 10.93 -4.10
N LYS A 192 27.68 9.90 -4.69
CA LYS A 192 27.50 8.52 -4.25
C LYS A 192 28.16 8.29 -2.89
N ALA A 193 27.46 7.59 -2.01
CA ALA A 193 28.08 6.96 -0.85
C ALA A 193 28.46 5.52 -1.19
N ALA A 194 29.39 4.94 -0.44
CA ALA A 194 29.84 3.58 -0.67
C ALA A 194 28.82 2.52 -0.21
N THR A 195 28.05 2.82 0.84
CA THR A 195 27.08 1.92 1.45
C THR A 195 25.80 2.72 1.82
N PRO A 196 24.65 2.05 2.00
CA PRO A 196 23.42 2.74 2.38
C PRO A 196 23.52 3.43 3.75
N GLU A 197 24.29 2.90 4.69
CA GLU A 197 24.48 3.46 6.03
C GLU A 197 25.26 4.78 5.97
N TRP A 198 26.32 4.84 5.16
CA TRP A 198 27.05 6.09 4.96
C TRP A 198 26.28 7.11 4.12
N ALA A 199 25.38 6.66 3.24
CA ALA A 199 24.42 7.57 2.60
C ALA A 199 23.43 8.14 3.63
N LEU A 200 22.95 7.34 4.58
CA LEU A 200 22.09 7.81 5.67
C LEU A 200 22.81 8.85 6.54
N ILE A 201 24.07 8.61 6.94
CA ILE A 201 24.85 9.58 7.73
C ILE A 201 24.96 10.92 6.98
N ARG A 202 25.31 10.88 5.69
CA ARG A 202 25.35 12.10 4.87
C ARG A 202 23.99 12.80 4.79
N ALA A 203 22.89 12.05 4.68
CA ALA A 203 21.54 12.60 4.66
C ALA A 203 21.21 13.31 5.98
N LEU A 204 21.59 12.72 7.11
CA LEU A 204 21.42 13.32 8.44
C LEU A 204 22.24 14.60 8.60
N GLU A 205 23.50 14.60 8.18
CA GLU A 205 24.38 15.79 8.21
C GLU A 205 23.83 16.92 7.33
N GLU A 206 23.45 16.63 6.09
CA GLU A 206 22.91 17.65 5.18
C GLU A 206 21.51 18.15 5.62
N ALA A 207 20.74 17.32 6.33
CA ALA A 207 19.47 17.71 6.96
C ALA A 207 19.65 18.55 8.24
N GLY A 208 20.88 18.67 8.78
CA GLY A 208 21.14 19.33 10.06
C GLY A 208 20.75 18.50 11.29
N LEU A 209 20.78 17.17 11.17
CA LEU A 209 20.47 16.17 12.19
C LEU A 209 21.72 15.43 12.67
N GLU A 210 22.90 16.06 12.65
CA GLU A 210 24.16 15.48 13.14
C GLU A 210 24.20 15.31 14.68
N LYS A 211 23.17 15.79 15.36
CA LYS A 211 22.95 15.67 16.80
C LYS A 211 21.45 15.84 17.10
N GLY A 212 21.03 15.45 18.30
CA GLY A 212 19.66 15.68 18.77
C GLY A 212 18.86 14.40 18.82
N ARG A 213 17.53 14.51 18.80
CA ARG A 213 16.61 13.39 19.02
C ARG A 213 15.83 13.07 17.75
N VAL A 214 15.95 11.86 17.23
CA VAL A 214 15.34 11.46 15.94
C VAL A 214 14.43 10.26 16.16
N ALA A 215 13.20 10.30 15.66
CA ALA A 215 12.33 9.13 15.67
C ALA A 215 12.66 8.21 14.49
N VAL A 216 12.87 6.93 14.75
CA VAL A 216 13.21 5.92 13.75
C VAL A 216 12.13 4.86 13.71
N ASP A 217 11.61 4.51 12.54
CA ASP A 217 10.58 3.46 12.42
C ASP A 217 11.13 2.05 12.73
N ASP A 218 12.44 1.86 12.58
CA ASP A 218 13.15 0.64 12.92
C ASP A 218 14.39 0.96 13.79
N MET A 219 14.45 0.37 14.98
CA MET A 219 15.53 0.63 15.94
C MET A 219 16.88 0.04 15.52
N SER A 220 16.96 -0.79 14.47
CA SER A 220 18.24 -1.17 13.85
C SER A 220 19.00 0.05 13.32
N ILE A 221 18.31 1.15 12.97
CA ILE A 221 18.95 2.44 12.64
C ILE A 221 19.81 2.94 13.79
N ALA A 222 19.33 2.82 15.04
CA ALA A 222 20.11 3.22 16.21
C ALA A 222 21.40 2.40 16.34
N HIS A 223 21.33 1.09 16.08
CA HIS A 223 22.50 0.22 16.07
C HIS A 223 23.49 0.60 14.96
N ILE A 224 22.99 0.84 13.74
CA ILE A 224 23.81 1.29 12.59
C ILE A 224 24.55 2.58 12.95
N LEU A 225 23.84 3.60 13.43
CA LEU A 225 24.42 4.90 13.74
C LEU A 225 25.48 4.79 14.85
N SER A 226 25.21 4.07 15.94
CA SER A 226 26.18 3.89 17.02
C SER A 226 27.41 3.08 16.56
N SER A 227 27.22 2.01 15.77
CA SER A 227 28.35 1.22 15.22
C SER A 227 29.23 2.01 14.25
N LEU A 228 28.74 3.11 13.69
CA LEU A 228 29.47 4.03 12.82
C LEU A 228 29.91 5.33 13.54
N GLY A 229 29.86 5.35 14.88
CA GLY A 229 30.35 6.44 15.71
C GLY A 229 29.47 7.69 15.76
N GLN A 230 28.18 7.57 15.43
CA GLN A 230 27.22 8.69 15.42
C GLN A 230 26.48 8.85 16.77
N ASP A 231 27.23 8.83 17.87
CA ASP A 231 26.67 8.77 19.24
C ASP A 231 25.99 10.08 19.70
N ARG A 232 26.09 11.16 18.91
CA ARG A 232 25.43 12.45 19.18
C ARG A 232 23.95 12.44 18.80
N ILE A 233 23.51 11.44 18.07
CA ILE A 233 22.14 11.26 17.61
C ILE A 233 21.45 10.27 18.55
N THR A 234 20.40 10.72 19.23
CA THR A 234 19.56 9.87 20.07
C THR A 234 18.38 9.37 19.26
N CYS A 235 18.42 8.12 18.84
CA CYS A 235 17.29 7.47 18.16
C CYS A 235 16.23 7.01 19.17
N VAL A 236 14.96 7.25 18.85
CA VAL A 236 13.80 6.75 19.61
C VAL A 236 12.80 6.02 18.71
N PRO A 237 12.01 5.07 19.25
CA PRO A 237 11.00 4.38 18.47
C PRO A 237 10.01 5.35 17.84
N GLY A 238 9.81 5.22 16.52
CA GLY A 238 9.04 6.16 15.71
C GLY A 238 7.93 5.54 14.87
N ASP A 239 7.67 4.23 14.93
CA ASP A 239 6.57 3.60 14.15
C ASP A 239 5.23 4.32 14.39
N ASN A 240 4.92 4.61 15.65
CA ASN A 240 3.74 5.40 16.01
C ASN A 240 3.82 6.86 15.58
N THR A 241 5.01 7.48 15.55
CA THR A 241 5.21 8.82 14.97
C THR A 241 4.74 8.83 13.53
N PHE A 242 5.20 7.88 12.70
CA PHE A 242 4.79 7.75 11.31
C PHE A 242 3.29 7.48 11.16
N ARG A 243 2.73 6.57 11.96
CA ARG A 243 1.29 6.28 11.95
C ARG A 243 0.44 7.49 12.31
N LYS A 244 0.82 8.27 13.34
CA LYS A 244 0.14 9.52 13.73
C LYS A 244 0.14 10.57 12.62
N ILE A 245 1.14 10.54 11.73
CA ILE A 245 1.22 11.40 10.55
C ILE A 245 0.28 10.86 9.45
N ARG A 246 0.49 9.61 9.02
CA ARG A 246 -0.26 8.95 7.92
C ARG A 246 -1.75 8.75 8.20
N MET A 247 -2.14 8.72 9.48
CA MET A 247 -3.54 8.61 9.86
C MET A 247 -4.38 9.78 9.32
N ILE A 248 -3.80 10.98 9.18
CA ILE A 248 -4.47 12.17 8.63
C ILE A 248 -3.97 12.45 7.21
N LYS A 249 -4.84 12.23 6.22
CA LYS A 249 -4.45 12.26 4.81
C LYS A 249 -4.35 13.70 4.31
N SER A 250 -3.37 13.96 3.45
CA SER A 250 -3.36 15.16 2.60
C SER A 250 -4.27 14.99 1.39
N ASP A 251 -4.59 16.07 0.68
CA ASP A 251 -5.41 16.03 -0.53
C ASP A 251 -4.83 15.09 -1.61
N VAL A 252 -3.51 15.07 -1.74
CA VAL A 252 -2.79 14.19 -2.68
C VAL A 252 -2.95 12.72 -2.29
N GLU A 253 -2.96 12.41 -1.00
CA GLU A 253 -3.22 11.05 -0.52
C GLU A 253 -4.68 10.64 -0.77
N LEU A 254 -5.63 11.57 -0.58
CA LEU A 254 -7.05 11.30 -0.81
C LEU A 254 -7.37 10.98 -2.28
N VAL A 255 -6.63 11.55 -3.24
CA VAL A 255 -6.70 11.15 -4.65
C VAL A 255 -6.40 9.66 -4.83
N HIS A 256 -5.31 9.18 -4.22
CA HIS A 256 -4.94 7.76 -4.29
C HIS A 256 -5.94 6.87 -3.56
N MET A 257 -6.42 7.30 -2.40
CA MET A 257 -7.42 6.56 -1.62
C MET A 257 -8.72 6.37 -2.39
N ARG A 258 -9.22 7.42 -3.08
CA ARG A 258 -10.44 7.33 -3.92
C ARG A 258 -10.25 6.34 -5.06
N ALA A 259 -9.13 6.41 -5.77
CA ALA A 259 -8.84 5.49 -6.87
C ALA A 259 -8.72 4.04 -6.38
N ALA A 260 -7.99 3.80 -5.28
CA ALA A 260 -7.84 2.48 -4.68
C ALA A 260 -9.18 1.90 -4.23
N ALA A 261 -10.02 2.71 -3.56
CA ALA A 261 -11.36 2.31 -3.10
C ALA A 261 -12.26 1.87 -4.28
N ARG A 262 -12.35 2.70 -5.33
CA ARG A 262 -13.17 2.41 -6.52
C ARG A 262 -12.70 1.17 -7.26
N ALA A 263 -11.38 1.09 -7.53
CA ALA A 263 -10.83 -0.06 -8.24
C ALA A 263 -11.00 -1.37 -7.45
N ASN A 264 -10.87 -1.31 -6.11
CA ASN A 264 -11.11 -2.45 -5.23
C ASN A 264 -12.57 -2.93 -5.29
N GLN A 265 -13.52 -2.02 -5.08
CA GLN A 265 -14.95 -2.33 -5.14
C GLN A 265 -15.34 -2.87 -6.52
N ASP A 266 -14.92 -2.20 -7.60
CA ASP A 266 -15.26 -2.62 -8.96
C ASP A 266 -14.65 -3.99 -9.29
N ALA A 267 -13.45 -4.29 -8.79
CA ALA A 267 -12.81 -5.60 -8.96
C ALA A 267 -13.57 -6.69 -8.21
N CYS A 268 -13.92 -6.43 -6.95
CA CYS A 268 -14.70 -7.35 -6.13
C CYS A 268 -16.07 -7.64 -6.77
N MET A 269 -16.81 -6.60 -7.16
CA MET A 269 -18.14 -6.75 -7.75
C MET A 269 -18.11 -7.45 -9.11
N ALA A 270 -17.08 -7.22 -9.93
CA ALA A 270 -16.92 -7.94 -11.19
C ALA A 270 -16.49 -9.39 -11.00
N MET A 271 -15.71 -9.69 -9.96
CA MET A 271 -15.41 -11.07 -9.57
C MET A 271 -16.68 -11.80 -9.12
N LEU A 272 -17.49 -11.19 -8.23
CA LEU A 272 -18.73 -11.79 -7.74
C LEU A 272 -19.69 -12.16 -8.89
N ARG A 273 -19.82 -11.31 -9.91
CA ARG A 273 -20.66 -11.58 -11.10
C ARG A 273 -20.22 -12.80 -11.93
N GLN A 274 -19.02 -13.31 -11.71
CA GLN A 274 -18.47 -14.48 -12.39
C GLN A 274 -18.54 -15.75 -11.53
N VAL A 275 -19.00 -15.65 -10.28
CA VAL A 275 -19.07 -16.79 -9.36
C VAL A 275 -20.21 -17.74 -9.76
N GLU A 276 -19.90 -19.03 -9.82
CA GLU A 276 -20.86 -20.10 -10.10
C GLU A 276 -20.84 -21.17 -8.99
N ALA A 277 -21.89 -21.98 -8.93
CA ALA A 277 -21.95 -23.11 -8.01
C ALA A 277 -20.80 -24.10 -8.29
N GLY A 278 -20.21 -24.66 -7.23
CA GLY A 278 -19.08 -25.60 -7.34
C GLY A 278 -17.71 -24.93 -7.49
N MET A 279 -17.63 -23.60 -7.64
CA MET A 279 -16.35 -22.91 -7.62
C MET A 279 -15.69 -23.00 -6.24
N THR A 280 -14.40 -23.23 -6.21
CA THR A 280 -13.59 -23.25 -4.99
C THR A 280 -13.10 -21.85 -4.62
N LYS A 281 -12.57 -21.70 -3.41
CA LYS A 281 -11.92 -20.43 -2.98
C LYS A 281 -10.78 -20.03 -3.93
N ALA A 282 -10.04 -21.02 -4.46
CA ALA A 282 -8.94 -20.76 -5.38
C ALA A 282 -9.44 -20.17 -6.71
N ASP A 283 -10.58 -20.65 -7.22
CA ASP A 283 -11.19 -20.12 -8.44
C ASP A 283 -11.59 -18.65 -8.25
N THR A 284 -12.21 -18.32 -7.12
CA THR A 284 -12.61 -16.93 -6.83
C THR A 284 -11.42 -16.00 -6.58
N ASP A 285 -10.34 -16.50 -5.97
CA ASP A 285 -9.12 -15.72 -5.76
C ASP A 285 -8.45 -15.39 -7.10
N GLN A 286 -8.43 -16.34 -8.02
CA GLN A 286 -7.92 -16.15 -9.37
C GLN A 286 -8.75 -15.13 -10.15
N LEU A 287 -10.08 -15.12 -10.00
CA LEU A 287 -10.94 -14.12 -10.62
C LEU A 287 -10.67 -12.72 -10.04
N PHE A 288 -10.54 -12.59 -8.72
CA PHE A 288 -10.24 -11.30 -8.09
C PHE A 288 -8.90 -10.74 -8.54
N LEU A 289 -7.85 -11.58 -8.61
CA LEU A 289 -6.54 -11.21 -9.13
C LEU A 289 -6.62 -10.63 -10.56
N GLN A 290 -7.42 -11.26 -11.43
CA GLN A 290 -7.62 -10.79 -12.80
C GLN A 290 -8.40 -9.48 -12.86
N GLU A 291 -9.48 -9.35 -12.09
CA GLU A 291 -10.33 -8.16 -12.10
C GLU A 291 -9.62 -6.95 -11.49
N ALA A 292 -8.80 -7.13 -10.46
CA ALA A 292 -7.93 -6.08 -9.92
C ALA A 292 -6.93 -5.60 -10.97
N ALA A 293 -6.23 -6.53 -11.64
CA ALA A 293 -5.25 -6.20 -12.66
C ALA A 293 -5.84 -5.42 -13.84
N LYS A 294 -7.04 -5.81 -14.31
CA LYS A 294 -7.79 -5.11 -15.39
C LYS A 294 -8.10 -3.64 -15.03
N ARG A 295 -8.14 -3.30 -13.74
CA ARG A 295 -8.42 -1.95 -13.21
C ARG A 295 -7.16 -1.19 -12.82
N GLY A 296 -5.98 -1.73 -13.11
CA GLY A 296 -4.71 -1.12 -12.75
C GLY A 296 -4.39 -1.21 -11.26
N ALA A 297 -5.08 -2.08 -10.52
CA ALA A 297 -4.82 -2.33 -9.10
C ALA A 297 -4.08 -3.65 -8.90
N LYS A 298 -3.39 -3.76 -7.77
CA LYS A 298 -2.77 -5.00 -7.28
C LYS A 298 -3.67 -5.61 -6.21
N ALA A 299 -4.21 -6.80 -6.44
CA ALA A 299 -4.88 -7.55 -5.38
C ALA A 299 -3.88 -7.92 -4.27
N ILE A 300 -4.28 -7.75 -3.02
CA ILE A 300 -3.46 -8.03 -1.84
C ILE A 300 -3.96 -9.29 -1.15
N TRP A 301 -5.22 -9.30 -0.75
CA TRP A 301 -5.88 -10.47 -0.20
C TRP A 301 -7.40 -10.35 -0.37
N ILE A 302 -8.07 -11.50 -0.21
CA ILE A 302 -9.53 -11.61 -0.23
C ILE A 302 -9.95 -12.73 0.71
N ALA A 303 -10.87 -12.43 1.61
CA ALA A 303 -11.58 -13.41 2.44
C ALA A 303 -12.97 -13.65 1.85
N MET A 304 -13.33 -14.92 1.64
CA MET A 304 -14.59 -15.32 0.98
C MET A 304 -15.21 -16.52 1.68
N GLY A 305 -16.54 -16.52 1.82
CA GLY A 305 -17.28 -17.58 2.48
C GLY A 305 -17.34 -17.35 3.98
N THR A 306 -16.51 -18.09 4.71
CA THR A 306 -16.02 -17.74 6.05
C THR A 306 -14.57 -17.28 5.91
N ILE A 307 -13.95 -16.56 6.86
CA ILE A 307 -12.61 -15.94 6.68
C ILE A 307 -11.59 -16.84 5.95
N GLY A 308 -11.58 -18.15 6.22
CA GLY A 308 -10.66 -19.12 5.61
C GLY A 308 -11.12 -19.84 4.33
N GLY A 309 -12.26 -19.44 3.72
CA GLY A 309 -12.83 -20.08 2.54
C GLY A 309 -14.28 -20.53 2.71
N PHE A 310 -14.79 -21.24 1.70
CA PHE A 310 -16.13 -21.81 1.73
C PHE A 310 -16.21 -23.00 2.68
N ALA A 311 -17.22 -23.00 3.56
CA ALA A 311 -17.40 -24.05 4.56
C ALA A 311 -17.61 -25.45 3.94
N ASP A 312 -18.22 -25.51 2.75
CA ASP A 312 -18.44 -26.74 2.00
C ASP A 312 -17.28 -27.06 1.03
N GLY A 313 -16.20 -26.27 1.05
CA GLY A 313 -15.08 -26.34 0.10
C GLY A 313 -15.35 -25.67 -1.26
N GLU A 314 -16.62 -25.45 -1.58
CA GLU A 314 -17.10 -24.85 -2.81
C GLU A 314 -18.28 -23.90 -2.56
N VAL A 315 -18.63 -23.12 -3.58
CA VAL A 315 -19.80 -22.25 -3.58
C VAL A 315 -21.07 -23.08 -3.66
N VAL A 316 -21.94 -22.93 -2.66
CA VAL A 316 -23.24 -23.62 -2.58
C VAL A 316 -24.38 -22.60 -2.59
N PRO A 317 -25.41 -22.75 -3.44
CA PRO A 317 -26.57 -21.85 -3.48
C PRO A 317 -27.30 -21.68 -2.14
N GLY A 318 -27.83 -20.47 -1.90
CA GLY A 318 -28.62 -20.13 -0.70
C GLY A 318 -27.82 -20.03 0.61
N ARG A 319 -26.50 -20.29 0.58
CA ARG A 319 -25.62 -20.11 1.73
C ARG A 319 -25.12 -18.66 1.81
N PRO A 320 -25.22 -18.00 2.98
CA PRO A 320 -24.64 -16.67 3.15
C PRO A 320 -23.12 -16.76 3.22
N MET A 321 -22.48 -15.98 2.38
CA MET A 321 -21.03 -15.87 2.28
C MET A 321 -20.64 -14.41 2.44
N MET A 322 -19.60 -14.14 3.22
CA MET A 322 -19.00 -12.82 3.18
C MET A 322 -18.00 -12.72 2.04
N VAL A 323 -17.76 -11.52 1.58
CA VAL A 323 -16.55 -11.11 0.88
C VAL A 323 -15.96 -9.94 1.64
N ASP A 324 -14.63 -9.95 1.78
CA ASP A 324 -13.82 -8.86 2.29
C ASP A 324 -12.56 -8.84 1.41
N ALA A 325 -12.43 -7.78 0.61
CA ALA A 325 -11.52 -7.71 -0.51
C ALA A 325 -10.62 -6.48 -0.40
N VAL A 326 -9.32 -6.68 -0.64
CA VAL A 326 -8.32 -5.61 -0.58
C VAL A 326 -7.45 -5.58 -1.82
N CYS A 327 -7.47 -4.43 -2.49
CA CYS A 327 -6.56 -4.06 -3.56
C CYS A 327 -5.70 -2.86 -3.16
N GLN A 328 -4.62 -2.64 -3.90
CA GLN A 328 -3.82 -1.44 -3.80
C GLN A 328 -3.67 -0.74 -5.15
N ILE A 329 -3.69 0.59 -5.13
CA ILE A 329 -3.18 1.44 -6.21
C ILE A 329 -2.11 2.33 -5.59
N ASN A 330 -0.91 2.35 -6.19
CA ASN A 330 0.21 3.15 -5.69
C ASN A 330 0.45 2.92 -4.18
N TYR A 331 0.32 1.67 -3.72
CA TYR A 331 0.44 1.21 -2.33
C TYR A 331 -0.66 1.69 -1.36
N TYR A 332 -1.59 2.54 -1.78
CA TYR A 332 -2.79 2.88 -0.99
C TYR A 332 -3.82 1.77 -1.12
N HIS A 333 -4.39 1.35 0.01
CA HIS A 333 -5.33 0.26 0.10
C HIS A 333 -6.76 0.74 -0.15
N GLY A 334 -7.50 -0.03 -0.94
CA GLY A 334 -8.96 -0.06 -0.85
C GLY A 334 -9.38 -1.17 0.11
N ASP A 335 -10.52 -0.97 0.78
CA ASP A 335 -11.19 -1.96 1.63
C ASP A 335 -12.66 -2.01 1.22
N PHE A 336 -13.22 -3.22 1.12
CA PHE A 336 -14.60 -3.40 0.71
C PHE A 336 -15.14 -4.75 1.17
N GLY A 337 -16.26 -4.70 1.89
CA GLY A 337 -16.90 -5.87 2.46
C GLY A 337 -18.39 -5.96 2.15
N ARG A 338 -18.86 -7.14 1.74
CA ARG A 338 -20.29 -7.40 1.50
C ARG A 338 -20.71 -8.80 1.93
N THR A 339 -22.01 -8.97 2.15
CA THR A 339 -22.64 -10.29 2.22
C THR A 339 -23.16 -10.66 0.84
N TRP A 340 -23.04 -11.92 0.46
CA TRP A 340 -23.56 -12.40 -0.81
C TRP A 340 -24.11 -13.82 -0.73
N CYS A 341 -25.04 -14.12 -1.64
CA CYS A 341 -25.66 -15.43 -1.83
C CYS A 341 -25.71 -15.73 -3.33
N LEU A 342 -25.45 -16.99 -3.69
CA LEU A 342 -25.79 -17.50 -5.02
C LEU A 342 -27.25 -17.98 -5.00
N GLY A 343 -28.10 -17.38 -5.84
CA GLY A 343 -29.55 -17.62 -5.82
C GLY A 343 -30.27 -17.03 -4.60
N GLU A 344 -31.55 -17.38 -4.45
CA GLU A 344 -32.46 -16.75 -3.48
C GLU A 344 -31.97 -16.87 -2.03
N PRO A 345 -31.80 -15.74 -1.30
CA PRO A 345 -31.37 -15.77 0.09
C PRO A 345 -32.47 -16.30 1.01
N ARG A 346 -32.10 -17.11 2.00
CA ARG A 346 -33.02 -17.57 3.05
C ARG A 346 -33.46 -16.39 3.93
N LYS A 347 -34.64 -16.49 4.55
CA LYS A 347 -35.19 -15.43 5.42
C LYS A 347 -34.24 -15.04 6.56
N ASP A 348 -33.57 -16.01 7.18
CA ASP A 348 -32.61 -15.76 8.26
C ASP A 348 -31.38 -14.97 7.80
N VAL A 349 -31.00 -15.07 6.52
CA VAL A 349 -29.94 -14.23 5.93
C VAL A 349 -30.42 -12.78 5.81
N LEU A 350 -31.61 -12.57 5.26
CA LEU A 350 -32.22 -11.24 5.15
C LEU A 350 -32.35 -10.56 6.53
N ASP A 351 -32.81 -11.32 7.54
CA ASP A 351 -32.95 -10.81 8.90
C ASP A 351 -31.59 -10.38 9.49
N ARG A 352 -30.52 -11.17 9.29
CA ARG A 352 -29.16 -10.86 9.81
C ARG A 352 -28.50 -9.70 9.08
N VAL A 353 -28.59 -9.66 7.75
CA VAL A 353 -28.09 -8.50 6.98
C VAL A 353 -28.85 -7.23 7.38
N GLY A 354 -30.15 -7.32 7.62
CA GLY A 354 -30.94 -6.20 8.13
C GLY A 354 -30.50 -5.70 9.52
N ILE A 355 -30.01 -6.59 10.39
CA ILE A 355 -29.42 -6.21 11.68
C ILE A 355 -28.10 -5.47 11.45
N ILE A 356 -27.21 -6.02 10.62
CA ILE A 356 -25.93 -5.41 10.27
C ILE A 356 -26.13 -4.01 9.68
N ARG A 357 -27.07 -3.86 8.73
CA ARG A 357 -27.42 -2.57 8.12
C ARG A 357 -27.80 -1.52 9.17
N LYS A 358 -28.67 -1.88 10.14
CA LYS A 358 -29.07 -0.97 11.22
C LYS A 358 -27.90 -0.54 12.11
N GLY A 359 -26.97 -1.47 12.39
CA GLY A 359 -25.73 -1.15 13.12
C GLY A 359 -24.85 -0.17 12.36
N TYR A 360 -24.70 -0.41 11.05
CA TYR A 360 -23.90 0.40 10.16
C TYR A 360 -24.47 1.81 9.99
N GLU A 361 -25.77 1.94 9.72
CA GLU A 361 -26.48 3.22 9.64
C GLU A 361 -26.32 4.02 10.95
N ALA A 362 -26.52 3.39 12.11
CA ALA A 362 -26.32 4.04 13.40
C ALA A 362 -24.87 4.46 13.66
N ALA A 363 -23.89 3.74 13.11
CA ALA A 363 -22.49 4.11 13.18
C ALA A 363 -22.21 5.35 12.29
N LEU A 364 -22.70 5.35 11.05
CA LEU A 364 -22.54 6.45 10.10
C LEU A 364 -23.15 7.77 10.63
N ASP A 365 -24.31 7.70 11.28
CA ASP A 365 -25.03 8.86 11.84
C ASP A 365 -24.22 9.67 12.87
N VAL A 366 -23.24 9.05 13.53
CA VAL A 366 -22.46 9.67 14.60
C VAL A 366 -21.05 10.09 14.19
N ILE A 367 -20.54 9.63 13.03
CA ILE A 367 -19.17 9.90 12.59
C ILE A 367 -18.97 11.39 12.36
N ARG A 368 -18.03 11.97 13.11
CA ARG A 368 -17.53 13.33 12.95
C ARG A 368 -16.27 13.50 13.79
N PRO A 369 -15.45 14.53 13.53
CA PRO A 369 -14.31 14.86 14.37
C PRO A 369 -14.71 14.98 15.85
N GLY A 370 -13.93 14.38 16.74
CA GLY A 370 -14.16 14.40 18.19
C GLY A 370 -14.87 13.18 18.78
N LEU A 371 -15.57 12.37 17.97
CA LEU A 371 -16.10 11.08 18.42
C LEU A 371 -14.96 10.11 18.72
N LYS A 372 -15.10 9.18 19.68
CA LYS A 372 -14.17 8.08 19.88
C LYS A 372 -14.60 6.79 19.19
N TYR A 373 -13.63 5.93 18.89
CA TYR A 373 -13.86 4.59 18.34
C TYR A 373 -14.76 3.76 19.27
N SER A 374 -14.56 3.83 20.59
CA SER A 374 -15.41 3.14 21.57
C SER A 374 -16.86 3.62 21.55
N GLU A 375 -17.09 4.91 21.37
CA GLU A 375 -18.44 5.50 21.28
C GLU A 375 -19.15 5.03 20.01
N LEU A 376 -18.46 5.01 18.86
CA LEU A 376 -18.99 4.45 17.61
C LEU A 376 -19.39 2.97 17.79
N ARG A 377 -18.51 2.16 18.39
CA ARG A 377 -18.80 0.74 18.67
C ARG A 377 -20.02 0.57 19.56
N ALA A 378 -20.17 1.43 20.58
CA ALA A 378 -21.32 1.39 21.47
C ALA A 378 -22.62 1.71 20.73
N HIS A 379 -22.64 2.77 19.90
CA HIS A 379 -23.80 3.15 19.10
C HIS A 379 -24.23 2.05 18.11
N ALA A 380 -23.29 1.51 17.34
CA ALA A 380 -23.54 0.43 16.41
C ALA A 380 -24.03 -0.84 17.13
N GLY A 381 -23.36 -1.20 18.22
CA GLY A 381 -23.69 -2.37 19.04
C GLY A 381 -25.08 -2.28 19.68
N GLU A 382 -25.48 -1.13 20.20
CA GLU A 382 -26.82 -0.92 20.76
C GLU A 382 -27.91 -1.11 19.70
N ALA A 383 -27.73 -0.50 18.51
CA ALA A 383 -28.67 -0.65 17.39
C ALA A 383 -28.81 -2.10 16.94
N MET A 384 -27.69 -2.83 16.80
CA MET A 384 -27.68 -4.24 16.43
C MET A 384 -28.33 -5.11 17.52
N ASN A 385 -27.99 -4.90 18.79
CA ASN A 385 -28.55 -5.68 19.91
C ASN A 385 -30.07 -5.52 20.01
N LYS A 386 -30.58 -4.31 19.82
CA LYS A 386 -32.02 -4.03 19.81
C LYS A 386 -32.74 -4.78 18.68
N ALA A 387 -32.16 -4.80 17.48
CA ALA A 387 -32.72 -5.54 16.35
C ALA A 387 -32.60 -7.07 16.55
N ASN A 388 -31.45 -7.53 17.03
CA ASN A 388 -31.13 -8.95 17.21
C ASN A 388 -31.99 -9.63 18.29
N ALA A 389 -32.36 -8.90 19.36
CA ALA A 389 -33.26 -9.39 20.41
C ALA A 389 -34.60 -9.92 19.88
N THR A 390 -34.99 -9.50 18.68
CA THR A 390 -36.26 -9.85 18.05
C THR A 390 -36.14 -10.86 16.91
N LEU A 391 -34.92 -11.21 16.47
CA LEU A 391 -34.71 -11.88 15.18
C LEU A 391 -33.75 -13.08 15.26
N ALA A 392 -32.44 -12.83 15.39
CA ALA A 392 -31.44 -13.80 14.93
C ALA A 392 -30.67 -14.54 16.04
N LYS A 393 -30.65 -14.00 17.28
CA LYS A 393 -29.80 -14.49 18.41
C LYS A 393 -28.34 -14.77 18.00
N ALA A 394 -27.79 -13.95 17.11
CA ALA A 394 -26.44 -14.10 16.56
C ALA A 394 -25.45 -13.12 17.19
N THR A 395 -24.15 -13.32 16.95
CA THR A 395 -23.09 -12.38 17.32
C THR A 395 -22.73 -11.47 16.16
N PHE A 396 -22.53 -10.18 16.46
CA PHE A 396 -22.16 -9.15 15.49
C PHE A 396 -21.00 -8.33 16.04
N GLY A 397 -20.07 -7.95 15.17
CA GLY A 397 -19.01 -7.00 15.47
C GLY A 397 -19.30 -5.62 14.88
N ALA A 398 -18.70 -4.60 15.47
CA ALA A 398 -18.50 -3.29 14.87
C ALA A 398 -17.07 -2.87 15.22
N SER A 399 -16.18 -2.75 14.25
CA SER A 399 -14.78 -2.42 14.51
C SER A 399 -14.27 -1.38 13.52
N PRO A 400 -14.17 -0.10 13.93
CA PRO A 400 -13.52 0.89 13.09
C PRO A 400 -12.00 0.68 13.07
N HIS A 401 -11.38 0.78 11.89
CA HIS A 401 -9.94 0.91 11.75
C HIS A 401 -9.56 1.85 10.60
N SER A 402 -8.46 2.60 10.76
CA SER A 402 -8.02 3.49 9.69
C SER A 402 -7.33 2.72 8.56
N VAL A 403 -7.57 3.10 7.32
CA VAL A 403 -6.97 2.48 6.12
C VAL A 403 -6.12 3.51 5.38
N GLY A 404 -5.00 3.11 4.80
CA GLY A 404 -4.17 4.01 3.99
C GLY A 404 -3.05 3.25 3.26
N LEU A 405 -1.80 3.58 3.58
CA LEU A 405 -0.64 2.83 3.06
C LEU A 405 -0.49 1.45 3.72
N GLN A 406 -1.16 1.22 4.84
CA GLN A 406 -1.38 -0.09 5.43
C GLN A 406 -2.89 -0.30 5.62
N HIS A 407 -3.32 -1.56 5.64
CA HIS A 407 -4.70 -1.92 5.98
C HIS A 407 -5.10 -1.39 7.37
N THR A 408 -4.15 -1.25 8.29
CA THR A 408 -4.34 -0.51 9.55
C THR A 408 -3.25 0.54 9.74
N ASP A 409 -3.56 1.79 9.40
CA ASP A 409 -2.63 2.93 9.46
C ASP A 409 -2.60 3.68 10.81
N GLN A 410 -3.42 3.25 11.77
CA GLN A 410 -3.59 3.95 13.04
C GLN A 410 -2.45 3.62 14.01
N PRO A 411 -2.12 4.53 14.96
CA PRO A 411 -1.13 4.25 15.98
C PRO A 411 -1.66 3.25 17.03
N TYR A 412 -0.72 2.56 17.66
CA TYR A 412 -0.97 1.68 18.81
C TYR A 412 -0.44 2.33 20.09
N ARG A 413 -0.67 1.71 21.24
CA ARG A 413 -0.10 2.19 22.50
C ARG A 413 1.43 2.04 22.53
N ASP A 414 2.10 3.13 22.86
CA ASP A 414 3.55 3.18 23.04
C ASP A 414 4.01 2.34 24.25
N GLY A 415 5.26 1.86 24.20
CA GLY A 415 5.92 1.22 25.34
C GLY A 415 5.51 -0.23 25.63
N LEU A 416 4.75 -0.86 24.74
CA LEU A 416 4.35 -2.26 24.87
C LEU A 416 5.09 -3.16 23.85
N PRO A 417 5.43 -4.41 24.22
CA PRO A 417 6.06 -5.35 23.30
C PRO A 417 5.08 -6.01 22.31
N PHE A 418 3.80 -5.62 22.34
CA PHE A 418 2.73 -6.11 21.49
C PHE A 418 1.80 -4.97 21.10
N MET A 419 1.13 -5.10 19.95
CA MET A 419 0.20 -4.09 19.45
C MET A 419 -1.08 -4.08 20.28
N VAL A 420 -1.36 -2.96 20.93
CA VAL A 420 -2.63 -2.70 21.60
C VAL A 420 -3.23 -1.44 21.00
N ALA A 421 -4.41 -1.58 20.39
CA ALA A 421 -5.14 -0.44 19.87
C ALA A 421 -5.52 0.51 21.01
N ASP A 422 -5.45 1.81 20.74
CA ASP A 422 -5.98 2.81 21.67
C ASP A 422 -7.41 3.21 21.30
N ASP A 423 -8.08 3.91 22.22
CA ASP A 423 -9.40 4.47 21.93
C ASP A 423 -9.28 5.80 21.17
N LEU A 424 -9.05 5.67 19.87
CA LEU A 424 -8.76 6.80 18.99
C LEU A 424 -9.97 7.72 18.81
N THR A 425 -9.66 9.00 18.63
CA THR A 425 -10.64 10.04 18.32
C THR A 425 -10.63 10.31 16.82
N PHE A 426 -11.80 10.32 16.20
CA PHE A 426 -11.99 10.70 14.81
C PHE A 426 -11.47 12.12 14.59
N ARG A 427 -10.73 12.35 13.50
CA ARG A 427 -10.28 13.66 13.05
C ARG A 427 -10.56 13.82 11.56
N GLU A 428 -10.73 15.06 11.13
CA GLU A 428 -10.90 15.39 9.71
C GLU A 428 -9.74 14.81 8.88
N ASN A 429 -10.06 14.35 7.67
CA ASN A 429 -9.19 13.67 6.72
C ASN A 429 -8.61 12.32 7.19
N MET A 430 -9.16 11.73 8.27
CA MET A 430 -8.96 10.30 8.51
C MET A 430 -9.72 9.48 7.48
N THR A 431 -9.06 8.50 6.87
CA THR A 431 -9.74 7.45 6.09
C THR A 431 -9.81 6.17 6.90
N LEU A 432 -10.97 5.53 6.90
CA LEU A 432 -11.26 4.37 7.73
C LEU A 432 -12.44 3.58 7.19
N THR A 433 -12.62 2.40 7.74
CA THR A 433 -13.76 1.53 7.52
C THR A 433 -14.42 1.17 8.85
N ILE A 434 -15.56 0.48 8.79
CA ILE A 434 -16.22 -0.08 9.97
C ILE A 434 -16.61 -1.52 9.66
N ASP A 435 -15.81 -2.45 10.16
CA ASP A 435 -16.02 -3.88 9.95
C ASP A 435 -17.26 -4.33 10.71
N MET A 436 -18.25 -4.85 9.98
CA MET A 436 -19.46 -5.44 10.58
C MET A 436 -19.58 -6.95 10.32
N PRO A 437 -18.62 -7.79 10.74
CA PRO A 437 -18.69 -9.23 10.49
C PRO A 437 -19.71 -9.93 11.40
N SER A 438 -20.34 -10.97 10.85
CA SER A 438 -21.11 -11.98 11.60
C SER A 438 -20.81 -13.35 11.03
N LEU A 439 -20.19 -14.20 11.86
CA LEU A 439 -19.79 -15.56 11.49
C LEU A 439 -20.46 -16.55 12.43
N GLU A 440 -21.04 -17.60 11.86
CA GLU A 440 -21.58 -18.71 12.64
C GLU A 440 -21.35 -20.03 11.93
N MET A 441 -20.70 -20.95 12.65
CA MET A 441 -20.44 -22.30 12.15
C MET A 441 -21.74 -23.04 11.90
N GLY A 442 -21.89 -23.60 10.70
CA GLY A 442 -23.13 -24.22 10.24
C GLY A 442 -24.11 -23.26 9.55
N TRP A 443 -23.97 -21.94 9.75
CA TRP A 443 -24.80 -20.94 9.07
C TRP A 443 -24.07 -20.32 7.86
N GLY A 444 -22.84 -19.82 8.05
CA GLY A 444 -22.08 -19.11 7.02
C GLY A 444 -21.48 -17.81 7.55
N GLY A 445 -21.26 -16.84 6.65
CA GLY A 445 -20.67 -15.56 6.96
C GLY A 445 -21.45 -14.39 6.35
N ALA A 446 -21.45 -13.27 7.06
CA ALA A 446 -21.93 -11.99 6.58
C ALA A 446 -20.95 -10.90 6.99
N HIS A 447 -20.88 -9.87 6.15
CA HIS A 447 -20.04 -8.71 6.38
C HIS A 447 -20.65 -7.49 5.67
N LEU A 448 -20.31 -6.31 6.17
CA LEU A 448 -20.60 -5.03 5.55
C LEU A 448 -19.48 -4.08 5.96
N GLU A 449 -18.89 -3.45 4.97
CA GLU A 449 -17.82 -2.49 5.17
C GLU A 449 -17.71 -1.60 3.92
N ASP A 450 -17.61 -0.29 4.15
CA ASP A 450 -17.25 0.68 3.12
C ASP A 450 -16.16 1.61 3.63
N LEU A 451 -15.25 1.95 2.73
CA LEU A 451 -14.15 2.87 2.99
C LEU A 451 -14.61 4.32 2.85
N ILE A 452 -14.41 5.10 3.90
CA ILE A 452 -14.84 6.49 4.02
C ILE A 452 -13.68 7.42 4.37
N VAL A 453 -13.88 8.73 4.15
CA VAL A 453 -13.07 9.80 4.74
C VAL A 453 -13.92 10.63 5.69
N VAL A 454 -13.38 10.96 6.86
CA VAL A 454 -14.01 11.87 7.83
C VAL A 454 -13.87 13.30 7.32
N THR A 455 -14.99 14.02 7.23
CA THR A 455 -15.02 15.44 6.88
C THR A 455 -15.23 16.28 8.14
N LYS A 456 -15.12 17.61 8.05
CA LYS A 456 -15.37 18.52 9.19
C LYS A 456 -16.70 18.26 9.95
N ASP A 457 -17.75 17.89 9.24
CA ASP A 457 -19.12 17.82 9.75
C ASP A 457 -19.71 16.39 9.67
N GLY A 458 -18.93 15.40 9.25
CA GLY A 458 -19.45 14.06 8.97
C GLY A 458 -18.42 13.13 8.31
N PHE A 459 -18.83 12.47 7.25
CA PHE A 459 -17.99 11.64 6.39
C PHE A 459 -18.38 11.77 4.91
N GLU A 460 -17.50 11.31 4.04
CA GLU A 460 -17.73 11.12 2.60
C GLU A 460 -17.29 9.70 2.23
N PRO A 461 -18.09 8.93 1.48
CA PRO A 461 -17.66 7.63 0.98
C PRO A 461 -16.63 7.78 -0.14
N LEU A 462 -15.58 6.95 -0.13
CA LEU A 462 -14.52 6.98 -1.15
C LEU A 462 -14.89 6.20 -2.42
N ALA A 463 -15.88 5.33 -2.33
CA ALA A 463 -16.51 4.59 -3.43
C ALA A 463 -18.03 4.45 -3.17
N THR A 464 -18.78 3.77 -4.02
CA THR A 464 -20.25 3.72 -3.89
C THR A 464 -20.68 2.86 -2.70
N MET A 465 -21.51 3.39 -1.80
CA MET A 465 -22.12 2.61 -0.72
C MET A 465 -23.35 1.84 -1.24
N ASP A 466 -23.09 0.66 -1.83
CA ASP A 466 -24.11 -0.23 -2.38
C ASP A 466 -24.82 -1.08 -1.30
N ASP A 467 -25.86 -1.82 -1.69
CA ASP A 467 -26.60 -2.72 -0.79
C ASP A 467 -25.64 -3.69 -0.05
N PRO A 468 -25.81 -3.91 1.27
CA PRO A 468 -25.04 -4.89 2.03
C PRO A 468 -25.19 -6.33 1.57
N LEU A 469 -26.26 -6.68 0.83
CA LEU A 469 -26.48 -8.01 0.27
C LEU A 469 -26.40 -7.98 -1.26
N VAL A 470 -25.52 -8.83 -1.81
CA VAL A 470 -25.43 -9.13 -3.24
C VAL A 470 -26.08 -10.49 -3.51
N VAL A 471 -27.08 -10.52 -4.39
CA VAL A 471 -27.71 -11.78 -4.86
C VAL A 471 -27.25 -12.03 -6.28
N LEU A 472 -26.60 -13.17 -6.50
CA LEU A 472 -26.01 -13.60 -7.78
C LEU A 472 -26.92 -14.54 -8.56
#